data_AF-A0A9D4VVU9-F1
#
_entry.id   AF-A0A9D4VVU9-F1
#
_cell.length_a   1.000
_cell.length_b   1.000
_cell.length_c   1.000
_cell.angle_alpha   90.00
_cell.angle_beta   90.00
_cell.angle_gamma   90.00
#
_symmetry.space_group_name_H-M   'P 1'
#
loop_
_entity.id
_entity.type
_entity.pdbx_description
1 polymer ?
#
loop_
_entity_poly.entity_id
_entity_poly.type
_entity_poly.pdbx_seq_one_letter_code
_entity_poly.pdbx_strand_id
1 'polypeptide(L)'
;MAASQEKSYTRIPLSCCPCGFCYRLGGDHNHRFELLAFLLDGLHEDLNRVKQKPYIEMKDSDNRPDEEVAYECWKNHMARNDSLIVDECQGQYKSTLVCPECGKISITFDPFMYLSLPLPSTVTRAMTVTVFYCDGSGLPMPYTVNVLKHGCCRDLCQALGTACCLKSDEMLLLAEASVSQKS
;
A
#
# COMPACT_ATOMS: atom_id res chain seq x y z
N MET A 1 -11.79 -2.55 16.03
CA MET A 1 -12.05 -3.72 15.16
C MET A 1 -10.70 -4.22 14.70
N ALA A 2 -10.28 -5.42 15.12
CA ALA A 2 -9.05 -6.01 14.61
C ALA A 2 -9.42 -6.79 13.34
N ALA A 3 -8.86 -6.37 12.21
CA ALA A 3 -9.01 -7.06 10.93
C ALA A 3 -7.68 -7.73 10.60
N SER A 4 -7.72 -9.02 10.29
CA SER A 4 -6.54 -9.77 9.83
C SER A 4 -6.90 -10.49 8.54
N GLN A 5 -6.02 -10.35 7.55
CA GLN A 5 -6.14 -11.02 6.25
C GLN A 5 -5.00 -12.03 6.12
N GLU A 6 -5.35 -13.30 5.99
CA GLU A 6 -4.42 -14.39 5.69
C GLU A 6 -4.51 -14.76 4.20
N LYS A 7 -3.37 -15.09 3.59
CA LYS A 7 -3.25 -15.37 2.15
C LYS A 7 -2.98 -16.86 1.92
N SER A 8 -3.80 -17.51 1.11
CA SER A 8 -3.58 -18.89 0.64
C SER A 8 -3.50 -18.92 -0.88
N TYR A 9 -2.51 -19.63 -1.44
CA TYR A 9 -2.25 -19.73 -2.89
C TYR A 9 -2.23 -21.21 -3.32
N THR A 10 -2.93 -21.55 -4.40
CA THR A 10 -2.83 -22.86 -5.09
C THR A 10 -2.33 -22.60 -6.52
N ARG A 11 -1.27 -23.29 -6.95
CA ARG A 11 -0.49 -22.96 -8.17
C ARG A 11 -0.83 -23.95 -9.31
N ILE A 12 -1.26 -23.47 -10.48
CA ILE A 12 -1.49 -24.27 -11.71
C ILE A 12 -0.73 -23.60 -12.87
N PRO A 13 -0.06 -24.34 -13.78
CA PRO A 13 0.94 -23.76 -14.69
C PRO A 13 0.34 -23.18 -15.97
N LEU A 14 0.94 -22.07 -16.42
CA LEU A 14 0.49 -21.14 -17.45
C LEU A 14 1.41 -21.11 -18.67
N SER A 15 0.84 -20.88 -19.87
CA SER A 15 1.55 -20.50 -21.09
C SER A 15 0.91 -19.26 -21.73
N CYS A 16 1.74 -18.36 -22.26
CA CYS A 16 1.41 -16.96 -22.56
C CYS A 16 1.08 -16.73 -24.05
N CYS A 17 0.12 -15.84 -24.36
CA CYS A 17 -0.11 -15.35 -25.73
C CYS A 17 -0.56 -13.87 -25.76
N PRO A 18 -0.21 -13.08 -26.81
CA PRO A 18 -0.28 -11.61 -26.78
C PRO A 18 -1.34 -11.03 -27.74
N CYS A 19 -2.15 -10.07 -27.29
CA CYS A 19 -2.77 -9.10 -28.20
C CYS A 19 -3.08 -7.76 -27.51
N GLY A 20 -2.87 -6.67 -28.26
CA GLY A 20 -2.87 -5.30 -27.76
C GLY A 20 -4.09 -4.49 -28.15
N PHE A 21 -4.52 -3.62 -27.25
CA PHE A 21 -5.31 -2.42 -27.51
C PHE A 21 -5.01 -1.40 -26.39
N CYS A 22 -4.57 -0.18 -26.76
CA CYS A 22 -4.21 0.90 -25.83
C CYS A 22 -5.16 2.09 -26.02
N TYR A 23 -5.93 2.44 -24.99
CA TYR A 23 -6.56 3.76 -24.87
C TYR A 23 -5.73 4.67 -23.96
N ARG A 24 -5.62 5.93 -24.40
CA ARG A 24 -4.66 6.94 -23.95
C ARG A 24 -5.19 7.67 -22.71
N LEU A 25 -4.52 7.55 -21.56
CA LEU A 25 -4.76 8.41 -20.38
C LEU A 25 -3.43 9.00 -19.86
N GLY A 26 -3.46 10.31 -19.63
CA GLY A 26 -2.33 11.17 -19.31
C GLY A 26 -1.68 10.86 -17.95
N GLY A 27 -0.42 11.26 -17.83
CA GLY A 27 0.51 10.82 -16.80
C GLY A 27 0.22 11.34 -15.40
N ASP A 28 -0.18 10.43 -14.51
CA ASP A 28 0.14 10.46 -13.09
C ASP A 28 0.24 9.00 -12.58
N HIS A 29 1.09 8.73 -11.58
CA HIS A 29 1.39 7.36 -11.14
C HIS A 29 0.17 6.58 -10.61
N ASN A 30 -0.80 7.28 -10.00
CA ASN A 30 -2.00 6.66 -9.42
C ASN A 30 -3.00 6.19 -10.49
N HIS A 31 -3.07 6.87 -11.64
CA HIS A 31 -3.98 6.51 -12.73
C HIS A 31 -3.57 5.20 -13.45
N ARG A 32 -2.34 4.72 -13.27
CA ARG A 32 -1.88 3.47 -13.91
C ARG A 32 -2.52 2.23 -13.30
N PHE A 33 -2.67 2.21 -11.97
CA PHE A 33 -3.34 1.10 -11.28
C PHE A 33 -4.83 1.11 -11.55
N GLU A 34 -5.46 2.28 -11.55
CA GLU A 34 -6.87 2.44 -11.89
C GLU A 34 -7.16 2.02 -13.33
N LEU A 35 -6.31 2.41 -14.28
CA LEU A 35 -6.44 1.99 -15.68
C LEU A 35 -6.33 0.47 -15.83
N LEU A 36 -5.36 -0.16 -15.15
CA LEU A 36 -5.19 -1.61 -15.20
C LEU A 36 -6.40 -2.34 -14.61
N ALA A 37 -6.87 -1.89 -13.45
CA ALA A 37 -8.06 -2.47 -12.80
C ALA A 37 -9.28 -2.36 -13.70
N PHE A 38 -9.52 -1.17 -14.29
CA PHE A 38 -10.62 -0.95 -15.23
C PHE A 38 -10.52 -1.84 -16.47
N LEU A 39 -9.32 -1.95 -17.06
CA LEU A 39 -9.12 -2.76 -18.25
C LEU A 39 -9.39 -4.24 -17.98
N LEU A 40 -8.86 -4.77 -16.88
CA LEU A 40 -9.04 -6.18 -16.53
C LEU A 40 -10.49 -6.50 -16.15
N ASP A 41 -11.19 -5.58 -15.46
CA ASP A 41 -12.61 -5.72 -15.13
C ASP A 41 -13.48 -5.68 -16.41
N GLY A 42 -13.21 -4.73 -17.31
CA GLY A 42 -13.89 -4.66 -18.60
C GLY A 42 -13.67 -5.92 -19.45
N LEU A 43 -12.42 -6.39 -19.55
CA LEU A 43 -12.09 -7.65 -20.24
C LEU A 43 -12.74 -8.85 -19.57
N HIS A 44 -12.79 -8.88 -18.24
CA HIS A 44 -13.44 -9.94 -17.49
C HIS A 44 -14.93 -10.04 -17.85
N GLU A 45 -15.66 -8.93 -17.80
CA GLU A 45 -17.10 -8.89 -18.08
C GLU A 45 -17.43 -9.18 -19.55
N ASP A 46 -16.65 -8.65 -20.50
CA ASP A 46 -16.84 -8.93 -21.93
C ASP A 46 -16.66 -10.42 -22.24
N LEU A 47 -15.62 -11.03 -21.66
CA LEU A 47 -15.29 -12.44 -21.82
C LEU A 47 -16.06 -13.37 -20.86
N ASN A 48 -16.89 -12.82 -19.96
CA ASN A 48 -17.65 -13.61 -19.00
C ASN A 48 -18.67 -14.48 -19.75
N ARG A 49 -18.53 -15.80 -19.62
CA ARG A 49 -19.40 -16.81 -20.22
C ARG A 49 -20.76 -16.83 -19.53
N VAL A 50 -20.83 -16.42 -18.27
CA VAL A 50 -22.08 -16.30 -17.51
C VAL A 50 -22.76 -14.97 -17.86
N LYS A 51 -23.83 -15.02 -18.66
CA LYS A 51 -24.61 -13.83 -19.04
C LYS A 51 -25.77 -13.53 -18.10
N GLN A 52 -26.33 -14.54 -17.44
CA GLN A 52 -27.37 -14.37 -16.42
C GLN A 52 -26.79 -14.77 -15.06
N LYS A 53 -26.54 -13.78 -14.21
CA LYS A 53 -25.91 -14.00 -12.90
C LYS A 53 -26.98 -14.48 -11.90
N PRO A 54 -26.92 -15.73 -11.40
CA PRO A 54 -27.88 -16.22 -10.41
C PRO A 54 -27.72 -15.47 -9.08
N TYR A 55 -28.82 -15.29 -8.36
CA TYR A 55 -28.79 -14.84 -6.98
C TYR A 55 -28.34 -16.00 -6.08
N ILE A 56 -27.29 -15.78 -5.30
CA ILE A 56 -26.74 -16.76 -4.37
C ILE A 56 -26.64 -16.08 -3.01
N GLU A 57 -27.31 -16.64 -2.02
CA GLU A 57 -27.22 -16.16 -0.63
C GLU A 57 -25.89 -16.63 -0.02
N MET A 58 -25.11 -15.69 0.51
CA MET A 58 -23.88 -16.02 1.24
C MET A 58 -24.25 -16.52 2.63
N LYS A 59 -23.82 -17.74 2.96
CA LYS A 59 -23.98 -18.32 4.28
C LYS A 59 -22.79 -17.93 5.16
N ASP A 60 -23.05 -17.70 6.44
CA ASP A 60 -22.00 -17.51 7.43
C ASP A 60 -21.16 -18.80 7.60
N SER A 61 -19.95 -18.63 8.16
CA SER A 61 -19.01 -19.75 8.32
C SER A 61 -19.50 -20.81 9.32
N ASP A 62 -20.47 -20.52 10.19
CA ASP A 62 -21.17 -21.46 11.10
C ASP A 62 -20.28 -22.56 11.74
N ASN A 63 -19.04 -22.22 12.13
CA ASN A 63 -18.01 -23.13 12.67
C ASN A 63 -17.60 -24.29 11.75
N ARG A 64 -17.85 -24.18 10.45
CA ARG A 64 -17.39 -25.12 9.42
C ARG A 64 -15.89 -24.93 9.14
N PRO A 65 -15.21 -25.94 8.58
CA PRO A 65 -13.81 -25.80 8.19
C PRO A 65 -13.63 -24.69 7.15
N ASP A 66 -12.60 -23.86 7.33
CA ASP A 66 -12.27 -22.76 6.43
C ASP A 66 -12.14 -23.21 4.97
N GLU A 67 -11.56 -24.39 4.73
CA GLU A 67 -11.35 -24.93 3.38
C GLU A 67 -12.68 -25.23 2.66
N GLU A 68 -13.67 -25.77 3.38
CA GLU A 68 -15.00 -26.06 2.82
C GLU A 68 -15.74 -24.77 2.48
N VAL A 69 -15.69 -23.78 3.38
CA VAL A 69 -16.34 -22.48 3.18
C VAL A 69 -15.66 -21.71 2.05
N ALA A 70 -14.32 -21.72 1.99
CA ALA A 70 -13.55 -21.12 0.92
C ALA A 70 -13.93 -21.71 -0.45
N TYR A 71 -14.00 -23.04 -0.53
CA TYR A 71 -14.39 -23.75 -1.75
C TYR A 71 -15.84 -23.44 -2.16
N GLU A 72 -16.78 -23.42 -1.22
CA GLU A 72 -18.17 -23.03 -1.49
C GLU A 72 -18.26 -21.58 -2.00
N CYS A 73 -17.57 -20.64 -1.33
CA CYS A 73 -17.49 -19.25 -1.75
C CYS A 73 -16.88 -19.11 -3.15
N TRP A 74 -15.82 -19.86 -3.46
CA TRP A 74 -15.18 -19.84 -4.77
C TRP A 74 -16.07 -20.42 -5.86
N LYS A 75 -16.76 -21.53 -5.57
CA LYS A 75 -17.74 -22.12 -6.47
C LYS A 75 -18.89 -21.16 -6.78
N ASN A 76 -19.39 -20.45 -5.76
CA ASN A 76 -20.44 -19.44 -5.92
C ASN A 76 -19.96 -18.24 -6.74
N HIS A 77 -18.69 -17.85 -6.57
CA HIS A 77 -18.06 -16.81 -7.39
C HIS A 77 -17.95 -17.25 -8.86
N MET A 78 -17.44 -18.45 -9.13
CA MET A 78 -17.34 -19.00 -10.51
C MET A 78 -18.70 -19.16 -11.19
N ALA A 79 -19.76 -19.46 -10.43
CA ALA A 79 -21.13 -19.56 -10.96
C ALA A 79 -21.66 -18.23 -11.53
N ARG A 80 -21.06 -17.10 -11.16
CA ARG A 80 -21.41 -15.75 -11.65
C ARG A 80 -20.35 -15.17 -12.58
N ASN A 81 -19.11 -15.66 -12.45
CA ASN A 81 -17.91 -15.10 -13.07
C ASN A 81 -17.08 -16.25 -13.65
N ASP A 82 -17.24 -16.52 -14.94
CA ASP A 82 -16.46 -17.53 -15.68
C ASP A 82 -15.82 -16.86 -16.89
N SER A 83 -14.56 -16.47 -16.74
CA SER A 83 -13.77 -15.94 -17.84
C SER A 83 -12.30 -16.26 -17.65
N LEU A 84 -11.52 -16.14 -18.72
CA LEU A 84 -10.08 -16.37 -18.69
C LEU A 84 -9.37 -15.47 -17.66
N ILE A 85 -9.92 -14.28 -17.36
CA ILE A 85 -9.37 -13.40 -16.34
C ILE A 85 -9.58 -13.96 -14.93
N VAL A 86 -10.69 -14.67 -14.68
CA VAL A 86 -10.92 -15.36 -13.40
C VAL A 86 -9.90 -16.47 -13.23
N ASP A 87 -9.69 -17.26 -14.28
CA ASP A 87 -8.78 -18.40 -14.26
C ASP A 87 -7.33 -17.98 -13.97
N GLU A 88 -6.89 -16.88 -14.57
CA GLU A 88 -5.47 -16.50 -14.57
C GLU A 88 -5.10 -15.38 -13.58
N CYS A 89 -6.05 -14.50 -13.27
CA CYS A 89 -5.76 -13.29 -12.51
C CYS A 89 -6.47 -13.21 -11.17
N GLN A 90 -7.44 -14.10 -10.88
CA GLN A 90 -8.18 -14.02 -9.63
C GLN A 90 -7.71 -15.05 -8.58
N GLY A 91 -7.78 -14.62 -7.33
CA GLY A 91 -7.59 -15.46 -6.15
C GLY A 91 -8.64 -15.13 -5.09
N GLN A 92 -8.46 -15.65 -3.88
CA GLN A 92 -9.39 -15.45 -2.78
C GLN A 92 -8.67 -15.05 -1.49
N TYR A 93 -9.16 -14.02 -0.81
CA TYR A 93 -8.74 -13.61 0.53
C TYR A 93 -9.52 -14.37 1.59
N LYS A 94 -8.88 -14.65 2.72
CA LYS A 94 -9.58 -14.95 3.98
C LYS A 94 -9.54 -13.70 4.86
N SER A 95 -10.68 -13.05 5.01
CA SER A 95 -10.86 -11.86 5.85
C SER A 95 -11.45 -12.28 7.19
N THR A 96 -10.72 -12.03 8.28
CA THR A 96 -11.22 -12.31 9.65
C THR A 96 -11.47 -10.98 10.38
N LEU A 97 -12.71 -10.78 10.80
CA LEU A 97 -13.15 -9.62 11.55
C LEU A 97 -13.53 -10.04 12.97
N VAL A 98 -12.89 -9.42 13.96
CA VAL A 98 -13.22 -9.63 15.37
C VAL A 98 -13.86 -8.38 15.94
N CYS A 99 -15.11 -8.52 16.41
CA CYS A 99 -15.80 -7.45 17.11
C CYS A 99 -15.16 -7.24 18.49
N PRO A 100 -14.65 -6.03 18.82
CA PRO A 100 -13.99 -5.79 20.10
C PRO A 100 -14.97 -5.77 21.28
N GLU A 101 -16.24 -5.48 21.05
CA GLU A 101 -17.26 -5.36 22.11
C GLU A 101 -17.85 -6.73 22.51
N CYS A 102 -18.17 -7.58 21.53
CA CYS A 102 -18.86 -8.86 21.78
C CYS A 102 -18.01 -10.09 21.48
N GLY A 103 -16.78 -9.93 20.97
CA GLY A 103 -15.89 -11.03 20.61
C GLY A 103 -16.36 -11.87 19.43
N LYS A 104 -17.47 -11.51 18.75
CA LYS A 104 -17.95 -12.22 17.55
C LYS A 104 -16.86 -12.19 16.47
N ILE A 105 -16.51 -13.38 15.98
CA ILE A 105 -15.60 -13.57 14.86
C ILE A 105 -16.44 -13.79 13.60
N SER A 106 -16.12 -13.05 12.56
CA SER A 106 -16.72 -13.18 11.23
C SER A 106 -15.62 -13.46 10.23
N ILE A 107 -15.72 -14.58 9.51
CA ILE A 107 -14.77 -14.97 8.48
C ILE A 107 -15.48 -14.88 7.13
N THR A 108 -14.90 -14.13 6.19
CA THR A 108 -15.38 -14.03 4.81
C THR A 108 -14.29 -14.41 3.82
N PHE A 109 -14.70 -14.96 2.68
CA PHE A 109 -13.80 -15.37 1.62
C PHE A 109 -14.08 -14.58 0.35
N ASP A 110 -13.23 -13.59 0.08
CA ASP A 110 -13.50 -12.54 -0.91
C ASP A 110 -12.61 -12.72 -2.14
N PRO A 111 -13.16 -12.77 -3.37
CA PRO A 111 -12.35 -12.84 -4.59
C PRO A 111 -11.55 -11.54 -4.77
N PHE A 112 -10.34 -11.64 -5.32
CA PHE A 112 -9.50 -10.49 -5.68
C PHE A 112 -8.82 -10.72 -7.02
N MET A 113 -8.48 -9.63 -7.72
CA MET A 113 -7.77 -9.67 -9.01
C MET A 113 -6.36 -9.03 -8.93
N TYR A 114 -6.15 -8.14 -7.97
CA TYR A 114 -4.87 -7.46 -7.77
C TYR A 114 -4.58 -7.25 -6.28
N LEU A 115 -3.29 -7.21 -5.93
CA LEU A 115 -2.82 -7.00 -4.57
C LEU A 115 -2.21 -5.60 -4.44
N SER A 116 -2.83 -4.74 -3.63
CA SER A 116 -2.16 -3.52 -3.17
C SER A 116 -1.31 -3.87 -1.96
N LEU A 117 0.01 -3.79 -2.12
CA LEU A 117 0.95 -4.05 -1.03
C LEU A 117 1.42 -2.71 -0.45
N PRO A 118 1.21 -2.47 0.86
CA PRO A 118 1.75 -1.27 1.49
C PRO A 118 3.28 -1.36 1.42
N LEU A 119 3.90 -0.36 0.81
CA LEU A 119 5.34 -0.24 0.87
C LEU A 119 5.74 0.21 2.28
N PRO A 120 6.80 -0.37 2.87
CA PRO A 120 7.34 0.13 4.12
C PRO A 120 7.79 1.57 3.89
N SER A 121 7.05 2.52 4.47
CA SER A 121 7.44 3.91 4.40
C SER A 121 8.60 4.12 5.36
N THR A 122 9.73 4.64 4.85
CA THR A 122 10.78 5.10 5.75
C THR A 122 10.20 6.24 6.60
N VAL A 123 10.10 6.03 7.90
CA VAL A 123 9.56 7.04 8.83
C VAL A 123 10.52 8.24 8.91
N THR A 124 11.79 8.02 8.59
CA THR A 124 12.85 9.01 8.59
C THR A 124 13.19 9.51 7.17
N ARG A 125 13.68 10.75 7.11
CA ARG A 125 14.33 11.38 5.96
C ARG A 125 15.71 11.88 6.37
N ALA A 126 16.68 11.77 5.49
CA ALA A 126 17.97 12.44 5.65
C ALA A 126 17.79 13.92 5.28
N MET A 127 18.27 14.83 6.12
CA MET A 127 18.22 16.25 5.90
C MET A 127 19.61 16.83 6.11
N THR A 128 20.14 17.53 5.10
CA THR A 128 21.44 18.20 5.17
C THR A 128 21.23 19.65 5.54
N VAL A 129 21.85 20.09 6.63
CA VAL A 129 21.78 21.46 7.15
C VAL A 129 23.20 22.01 7.26
N THR A 130 23.42 23.22 6.76
CA THR A 130 24.70 23.91 6.90
C THR A 130 24.72 24.70 8.20
N VAL A 131 25.70 24.41 9.06
CA VAL A 131 25.89 25.08 10.34
C VAL A 131 26.95 26.17 10.19
N PHE A 132 26.63 27.36 10.69
CA PHE A 132 27.53 28.52 10.70
C PHE A 132 27.94 28.82 12.14
N TYR A 133 29.25 28.91 12.39
CA TYR A 133 29.80 29.21 13.70
C TYR A 133 29.90 30.73 13.91
N CYS A 134 29.15 31.28 14.86
CA CYS A 134 29.09 32.72 15.12
C CYS A 134 30.33 33.29 15.82
N ASP A 135 31.14 32.43 16.45
CA ASP A 135 32.38 32.78 17.13
C ASP A 135 33.60 32.83 16.19
N GLY A 136 33.40 32.56 14.90
CA GLY A 136 34.47 32.50 13.91
C GLY A 136 35.40 31.29 14.06
N SER A 137 35.04 30.31 14.90
CA SER A 137 35.86 29.11 15.16
C SER A 137 35.95 28.16 13.96
N GLY A 138 35.06 28.28 12.98
CA GLY A 138 35.00 27.37 11.84
C GLY A 138 34.31 27.95 10.61
N LEU A 139 34.66 27.36 9.46
CA LEU A 139 33.94 27.58 8.20
C LEU A 139 32.56 26.91 8.26
N PRO A 140 31.59 27.35 7.43
CA PRO A 140 30.29 26.70 7.36
C PRO A 140 30.42 25.22 6.99
N MET A 141 29.85 24.32 7.80
CA MET A 141 29.96 22.88 7.60
C MET A 141 28.59 22.23 7.39
N PRO A 142 28.42 21.37 6.37
CA PRO A 142 27.18 20.63 6.16
C PRO A 142 27.11 19.41 7.10
N TYR A 143 25.97 19.27 7.77
CA TYR A 143 25.63 18.12 8.61
C TYR A 143 24.42 17.41 8.05
N THR A 144 24.52 16.09 7.86
CA THR A 144 23.39 15.26 7.43
C THR A 144 22.85 14.49 8.63
N VAL A 145 21.59 14.76 8.99
CA VAL A 145 20.90 14.11 10.11
C VAL A 145 19.64 13.41 9.63
N ASN A 146 19.30 12.30 10.26
CA ASN A 146 18.07 11.56 9.98
C ASN A 146 16.97 12.03 10.94
N VAL A 147 15.89 12.57 10.39
CA VAL A 147 14.74 13.09 11.16
C VAL A 147 13.45 12.47 10.67
N LEU A 148 12.42 12.43 11.52
CA LEU A 148 11.11 11.92 11.12
C LEU A 148 10.50 12.80 10.03
N LYS A 149 9.83 12.18 9.04
CA LYS A 149 9.18 12.89 7.92
C LYS A 149 8.10 13.87 8.40
N HIS A 150 7.41 13.54 9.49
CA HIS A 150 6.40 14.37 10.14
C HIS A 150 6.84 14.80 11.56
N GLY A 151 8.16 14.90 11.81
CA GLY A 151 8.72 15.34 13.09
C GLY A 151 8.66 16.85 13.29
N CYS A 152 9.02 17.30 14.48
CA CYS A 152 9.05 18.72 14.82
C CYS A 152 10.47 19.31 14.70
N CYS A 153 10.58 20.63 14.59
CA CYS A 153 11.89 21.30 14.49
C CYS A 153 12.79 21.03 15.71
N ARG A 154 12.22 20.70 16.87
CA ARG A 154 12.97 20.31 18.07
C ARG A 154 13.78 19.04 17.85
N ASP A 155 13.20 18.05 17.18
CA ASP A 155 13.89 16.78 16.88
C ASP A 155 15.09 17.02 15.98
N LEU A 156 14.96 17.95 15.03
CA LEU A 156 16.05 18.41 14.17
C LEU A 156 17.13 19.13 14.97
N CYS A 157 16.76 20.09 15.84
CA CYS A 157 17.72 20.79 16.69
C CYS A 157 18.49 19.83 17.60
N GLN A 158 17.81 18.83 18.16
CA GLN A 158 18.44 17.82 19.02
C GLN A 158 19.39 16.91 18.24
N ALA A 159 18.98 16.47 17.04
CA ALA A 159 19.84 15.67 16.17
C ALA A 159 21.09 16.45 15.73
N LEU A 160 20.92 17.73 15.39
CA LEU A 160 22.04 18.60 15.03
C LEU A 160 22.95 18.91 16.21
N GLY A 161 22.39 19.19 17.40
CA GLY A 161 23.18 19.44 18.60
C GLY A 161 24.05 18.24 18.98
N THR A 162 23.52 17.03 18.81
CA THR A 162 24.29 15.79 18.98
C THR A 162 25.38 15.64 17.91
N ALA A 163 25.05 15.88 16.64
CA ALA A 163 26.00 15.74 15.53
C ALA A 163 27.13 16.79 15.55
N CYS A 164 26.86 17.98 16.09
CA CYS A 164 27.81 19.08 16.23
C CYS A 164 28.57 19.04 17.56
N CYS A 165 28.28 18.07 18.44
CA CYS A 165 28.87 17.95 19.78
C CYS A 165 28.76 19.24 20.63
N LEU A 166 27.60 19.92 20.56
CA LEU A 166 27.41 21.18 21.27
C LEU A 166 27.45 21.00 22.78
N LYS A 167 28.08 21.96 23.46
CA LYS A 167 28.10 22.04 24.92
C LYS A 167 26.80 22.65 25.45
N SER A 168 26.51 22.44 26.74
CA SER A 168 25.25 22.91 27.35
C SER A 168 25.05 24.44 27.36
N ASP A 169 26.09 25.21 27.07
CA ASP A 169 26.11 26.67 26.96
C ASP A 169 25.93 27.19 25.52
N GLU A 170 25.86 26.32 24.52
CA GLU A 170 25.75 26.69 23.11
C GLU A 170 24.31 26.57 22.60
N MET A 171 23.84 27.57 21.84
CA MET A 171 22.47 27.65 21.32
C MET A 171 22.47 27.53 19.79
N LEU A 172 21.60 26.66 19.25
CA LEU A 172 21.30 26.59 17.82
C LEU A 172 20.15 27.52 17.45
N LEU A 173 20.38 28.38 16.46
CA LEU A 173 19.35 29.17 15.80
C LEU A 173 19.10 28.58 14.41
N LEU A 174 17.86 28.19 14.12
CA LEU A 174 17.46 27.78 12.78
C LEU A 174 17.04 29.01 11.98
N ALA A 175 17.61 29.18 10.80
CA ALA A 175 17.18 30.17 9.83
C ALA A 175 16.92 29.50 8.49
N GLU A 176 15.82 29.88 7.84
CA GLU A 176 15.58 29.51 6.45
C GLU A 176 16.36 30.48 5.55
N ALA A 177 17.36 29.97 4.83
CA ALA A 177 18.09 30.74 3.85
C ALA A 177 17.38 30.62 2.50
N SER A 178 16.59 31.63 2.13
CA SER A 178 16.08 31.77 0.76
C SER A 178 17.18 32.38 -0.11
N VAL A 179 17.72 31.59 -1.05
CA VAL A 179 18.69 32.07 -2.02
C VAL A 179 17.96 32.98 -3.01
N SER A 180 17.99 34.28 -2.78
CA SER A 180 17.66 35.27 -3.82
C SER A 180 18.75 35.20 -4.89
N GLN A 181 18.48 34.48 -5.99
CA GLN A 181 19.28 34.57 -7.19
C GLN A 181 19.16 36.00 -7.73
N LYS A 182 20.15 36.86 -7.44
CA LYS A 182 20.29 38.13 -8.16
C LYS A 182 20.84 37.82 -9.54
N SER A 183 19.98 38.02 -10.54
CA SER A 183 20.36 38.16 -11.95
C SER A 183 21.23 39.40 -12.18
#